data_AF-A0A964CZY5-F1
#
_entry.id   AF-A0A964CZY5-F1
#
_cell.length_a   1.000
_cell.length_b   1.000
_cell.length_c   1.000
_cell.angle_alpha   90.00
_cell.angle_beta   90.00
_cell.angle_gamma   90.00
#
_symmetry.space_group_name_H-M   'P 1'
#
loop_
_entity.id
_entity.type
_entity.pdbx_description
1 polymer ?
#
loop_
_entity_poly.entity_id
_entity_poly.type
_entity_poly.pdbx_seq_one_letter_code
_entity_poly.pdbx_strand_id
1 'polypeptide(L)'
;MTKFPHDQFAKEYLQELLSPLGEVETSKDVTAEVREIDVWFQPTSFEGEYVQSLGLLGKMAATVAVIEPFRNPVNTEGIFSCVVKLLNSRAKLGRQTNREDQRLEERQLPRLWILTPTASELLLDSFGFRVPEESEGWAKGVYFLTQVWRVGLIAIHQLPRSPETMWLRMLGRGRVQEQAIAELSALPVDNPLRTNALELLYILQANLQANTPPIPAGDDEDQELVMAIAPLFQQHLEAAQQQGLQQGLQQGLQQGREEGQRMILESFLQVRYGELDPRTVALILPISALPVAEFTLLLVQLSTLPAGENEHQNVQILLAQTVMEKTFIQSGQLEEIPVNLIPDLLALSPDNLSSLLADLPQLSIEELMARLAQSLT
;
A
#
# COMPACT_ATOMS: atom_id res chain seq x y z
N MET A 1 -11.57 19.36 -20.24
CA MET A 1 -11.86 20.35 -19.18
C MET A 1 -10.77 20.20 -18.14
N THR A 2 -9.70 20.99 -18.20
CA THR A 2 -8.63 20.98 -17.20
C THR A 2 -8.70 22.29 -16.42
N LYS A 3 -9.49 22.28 -15.34
CA LYS A 3 -9.39 23.33 -14.31
C LYS A 3 -8.04 23.09 -13.60
N PHE A 4 -7.17 24.11 -13.63
CA PHE A 4 -5.93 24.28 -12.86
C PHE A 4 -5.21 22.98 -12.40
N PRO A 5 -4.21 22.46 -13.15
CA PRO A 5 -3.52 21.19 -12.85
C PRO A 5 -2.98 21.07 -11.41
N HIS A 6 -2.46 22.17 -10.85
CA HIS A 6 -1.96 22.21 -9.47
C HIS A 6 -3.07 22.09 -8.41
N ASP A 7 -4.25 22.64 -8.68
CA ASP A 7 -5.42 22.52 -7.78
C ASP A 7 -5.89 21.06 -7.73
N GLN A 8 -6.02 20.44 -8.90
CA GLN A 8 -6.39 19.03 -9.00
C GLN A 8 -5.37 18.12 -8.31
N PHE A 9 -4.07 18.35 -8.57
CA PHE A 9 -3.00 17.61 -7.90
C PHE A 9 -3.08 17.75 -6.39
N ALA A 10 -3.27 18.95 -5.84
CA ALA A 10 -3.33 19.14 -4.40
C ALA A 10 -4.50 18.38 -3.75
N LYS A 11 -5.66 18.35 -4.42
CA LYS A 11 -6.86 17.63 -3.96
C LYS A 11 -6.64 16.12 -3.95
N GLU A 12 -6.23 15.55 -5.08
CA GLU A 12 -5.96 14.12 -5.21
C GLU A 12 -4.84 13.67 -4.26
N TYR A 13 -3.78 14.48 -4.15
CA TYR A 13 -2.65 14.21 -3.27
C TYR A 13 -3.02 14.19 -1.80
N LEU A 14 -3.76 15.18 -1.32
CA LEU A 14 -4.23 15.19 0.06
C LEU A 14 -5.25 14.07 0.31
N GLN A 15 -6.09 13.75 -0.67
CA GLN A 15 -7.03 12.64 -0.57
C GLN A 15 -6.31 11.30 -0.40
N GLU A 16 -5.34 10.98 -1.24
CA GLU A 16 -4.57 9.74 -1.15
C GLU A 16 -3.83 9.61 0.20
N LEU A 17 -3.21 10.70 0.68
CA LEU A 17 -2.47 10.68 1.95
C LEU A 17 -3.38 10.58 3.19
N LEU A 18 -4.61 11.13 3.13
CA LEU A 18 -5.49 11.20 4.30
C LEU A 18 -6.51 10.06 4.35
N SER A 19 -6.83 9.41 3.23
CA SER A 19 -7.84 8.34 3.17
C SER A 19 -7.59 7.18 4.16
N PRO A 20 -6.34 6.77 4.45
CA PRO A 20 -6.12 5.74 5.47
C PRO A 20 -6.38 6.20 6.91
N LEU A 21 -6.42 7.52 7.17
CA LEU A 21 -6.72 8.08 8.49
C LEU A 21 -8.22 8.36 8.71
N GLY A 22 -9.00 8.41 7.65
CA GLY A 22 -10.40 8.80 7.75
C GLY A 22 -11.08 9.11 6.43
N GLU A 23 -12.30 9.61 6.53
CA GLU A 23 -13.10 9.98 5.37
C GLU A 23 -12.59 11.30 4.78
N VAL A 24 -12.34 11.32 3.47
CA VAL A 24 -11.95 12.51 2.72
C VAL A 24 -13.01 12.81 1.66
N GLU A 25 -13.46 14.06 1.60
CA GLU A 25 -14.32 14.58 0.55
C GLU A 25 -13.64 15.77 -0.13
N THR A 26 -13.40 15.69 -1.43
CA THR A 26 -12.87 16.80 -2.24
C THR A 26 -13.99 17.61 -2.87
N SER A 27 -13.82 18.93 -3.02
CA SER A 27 -14.80 19.83 -3.64
C SER A 27 -16.19 19.75 -2.97
N LYS A 28 -16.23 19.76 -1.64
CA LYS A 28 -17.45 19.58 -0.84
C LYS A 28 -18.30 20.84 -0.80
N ASP A 29 -19.56 20.74 -1.20
CA ASP A 29 -20.54 21.83 -1.15
C ASP A 29 -20.98 22.22 0.27
N VAL A 30 -20.93 23.52 0.57
CA VAL A 30 -21.25 24.04 1.91
C VAL A 30 -22.59 24.78 1.99
N THR A 31 -23.02 25.48 0.93
CA THR A 31 -24.26 26.30 0.89
C THR A 31 -24.95 26.30 -0.47
N ALA A 32 -26.17 26.88 -0.56
CA ALA A 32 -26.94 27.03 -1.79
C ALA A 32 -26.33 28.01 -2.81
N GLU A 33 -25.54 28.98 -2.34
CA GLU A 33 -24.51 29.60 -3.18
C GLU A 33 -23.35 28.60 -3.22
N VAL A 34 -23.12 27.97 -4.39
CA VAL A 34 -22.14 26.89 -4.60
C VAL A 34 -20.74 27.39 -4.23
N ARG A 35 -20.31 27.13 -2.99
CA ARG A 35 -18.94 27.32 -2.50
C ARG A 35 -18.43 25.94 -2.09
N GLU A 36 -17.35 25.52 -2.73
CA GLU A 36 -16.72 24.23 -2.54
C GLU A 36 -15.55 24.35 -1.55
N ILE A 37 -15.47 23.43 -0.59
CA ILE A 37 -14.25 23.18 0.19
C ILE A 37 -13.34 22.28 -0.63
N ASP A 38 -12.07 22.65 -0.74
CA ASP A 38 -11.14 21.88 -1.57
C ASP A 38 -10.93 20.47 -1.01
N VAL A 39 -10.65 20.35 0.29
CA VAL A 39 -10.54 19.06 0.99
C VAL A 39 -11.20 19.15 2.37
N TRP A 40 -12.23 18.32 2.58
CA TRP A 40 -12.82 18.05 3.89
C TRP A 40 -12.31 16.70 4.38
N PHE A 41 -11.77 16.65 5.60
CA PHE A 41 -11.28 15.43 6.21
C PHE A 41 -11.93 15.18 7.56
N GLN A 42 -12.35 13.94 7.80
CA GLN A 42 -12.94 13.48 9.05
C GLN A 42 -12.18 12.24 9.55
N PRO A 43 -11.42 12.34 10.65
CA PRO A 43 -10.64 11.22 11.15
C PRO A 43 -11.55 10.09 11.68
N THR A 44 -11.23 8.84 11.33
CA THR A 44 -11.88 7.63 11.87
C THR A 44 -10.91 6.83 12.73
N SER A 45 -9.61 6.88 12.42
CA SER A 45 -8.54 6.32 13.22
C SER A 45 -7.38 7.31 13.30
N PHE A 46 -6.84 7.53 14.50
CA PHE A 46 -5.80 8.54 14.72
C PHE A 46 -4.58 7.99 15.48
N GLU A 47 -4.45 6.68 15.56
CA GLU A 47 -3.34 6.02 16.25
C GLU A 47 -2.63 5.05 15.30
N GLY A 48 -1.30 5.12 15.27
CA GLY A 48 -0.47 4.18 14.51
C GLY A 48 0.74 4.80 13.83
N GLU A 49 1.58 3.93 13.28
CA GLU A 49 2.81 4.30 12.56
C GLU A 49 2.51 5.16 11.32
N TYR A 50 1.33 4.99 10.70
CA TYR A 50 0.93 5.75 9.51
C TYR A 50 0.71 7.25 9.80
N VAL A 51 0.13 7.61 10.96
CA VAL A 51 0.02 9.03 11.35
C VAL A 51 1.40 9.65 11.52
N GLN A 52 2.34 8.91 12.10
CA GLN A 52 3.71 9.37 12.34
C GLN A 52 4.49 9.53 11.03
N SER A 53 4.29 8.63 10.06
CA SER A 53 4.94 8.71 8.74
C SER A 53 4.51 9.94 7.93
N LEU A 54 3.32 10.50 8.21
CA LEU A 54 2.83 11.73 7.61
C LEU A 54 3.32 13.02 8.32
N GLY A 55 4.00 12.89 9.46
CA GLY A 55 4.58 14.02 10.18
C GLY A 55 3.58 15.14 10.49
N LEU A 56 3.87 16.35 10.01
CA LEU A 56 3.05 17.55 10.22
C LEU A 56 1.65 17.41 9.60
N LEU A 57 1.51 16.73 8.46
CA LEU A 57 0.20 16.47 7.86
C LEU A 57 -0.62 15.53 8.76
N GLY A 58 0.01 14.49 9.32
CA GLY A 58 -0.61 13.61 10.32
C GLY A 58 -1.06 14.39 11.56
N LYS A 59 -0.24 15.34 12.04
CA LYS A 59 -0.61 16.21 13.17
C LYS A 59 -1.82 17.11 12.86
N MET A 60 -1.96 17.60 11.62
CA MET A 60 -3.13 18.40 11.20
C MET A 60 -4.42 17.58 11.18
N ALA A 61 -4.31 16.28 10.92
CA ALA A 61 -5.41 15.30 10.83
C ALA A 61 -5.95 14.84 12.20
N ALA A 62 -5.50 15.43 13.31
CA ALA A 62 -5.96 15.07 14.67
C ALA A 62 -7.44 15.39 14.96
N THR A 63 -8.03 16.29 14.18
CA THR A 63 -9.43 16.68 14.28
C THR A 63 -10.02 16.77 12.87
N VAL A 64 -11.34 16.92 12.78
CA VAL A 64 -11.97 17.30 11.50
C VAL A 64 -11.25 18.50 10.90
N ALA A 65 -10.89 18.42 9.62
CA ALA A 65 -10.06 19.41 8.95
C ALA A 65 -10.73 19.92 7.67
N VAL A 66 -10.66 21.24 7.46
CA VAL A 66 -10.95 21.92 6.20
C VAL A 66 -9.60 22.37 5.66
N ILE A 67 -9.12 21.82 4.55
CA ILE A 67 -7.80 22.11 4.00
C ILE A 67 -7.98 22.84 2.68
N GLU A 68 -7.35 24.00 2.56
CA GLU A 68 -7.46 24.92 1.43
C GLU A 68 -6.04 25.22 0.91
N PRO A 69 -5.55 24.44 -0.07
CA PRO A 69 -4.23 24.63 -0.66
C PRO A 69 -4.24 25.72 -1.72
N PHE A 70 -3.30 26.66 -1.63
CA PHE A 70 -3.12 27.73 -2.61
C PHE A 70 -1.84 27.51 -3.41
N ARG A 71 -1.92 27.59 -4.75
CA ARG A 71 -0.73 27.64 -5.61
C ARG A 71 0.00 28.98 -5.53
N ASN A 72 -0.71 30.07 -5.23
CA ASN A 72 -0.14 31.41 -5.11
C ASN A 72 -0.22 31.92 -3.67
N PRO A 73 0.60 32.90 -3.26
CA PRO A 73 0.49 33.49 -1.93
C PRO A 73 -0.95 33.95 -1.65
N VAL A 74 -1.50 33.52 -0.52
CA VAL A 74 -2.88 33.85 -0.15
C VAL A 74 -2.97 35.34 0.17
N ASN A 75 -4.07 35.98 -0.23
CA ASN A 75 -4.37 37.37 0.10
C ASN A 75 -5.50 37.46 1.13
N THR A 76 -5.78 38.67 1.60
CA THR A 76 -6.83 38.96 2.58
C THR A 76 -8.20 38.37 2.20
N GLU A 77 -8.63 38.55 0.95
CA GLU A 77 -9.91 38.02 0.46
C GLU A 77 -9.92 36.48 0.41
N GLY A 78 -8.79 35.86 0.07
CA GLY A 78 -8.61 34.41 0.11
C GLY A 78 -8.79 33.86 1.52
N ILE A 79 -8.17 34.49 2.52
CA ILE A 79 -8.33 34.10 3.93
C ILE A 79 -9.79 34.24 4.36
N PHE A 80 -10.45 35.38 4.07
CA PHE A 80 -11.86 35.56 4.40
C PHE A 80 -12.77 34.55 3.71
N SER A 81 -12.50 34.22 2.44
CA SER A 81 -13.23 33.18 1.71
C SER A 81 -13.14 31.83 2.43
N CYS A 82 -11.93 31.39 2.81
CA CYS A 82 -11.74 30.16 3.57
C CYS A 82 -12.43 30.20 4.95
N VAL A 83 -12.38 31.34 5.66
CA VAL A 83 -13.08 31.51 6.94
C VAL A 83 -14.59 31.40 6.77
N VAL A 84 -15.17 31.96 5.70
CA VAL A 84 -16.60 31.80 5.42
C VAL A 84 -16.95 30.33 5.17
N LYS A 85 -16.12 29.57 4.44
CA LYS A 85 -16.32 28.12 4.26
C LYS A 85 -16.34 27.40 5.62
N LEU A 86 -15.38 27.69 6.51
CA LEU A 86 -15.33 27.13 7.86
C LEU A 86 -16.60 27.46 8.67
N LEU A 87 -17.02 28.72 8.71
CA LEU A 87 -18.19 29.16 9.46
C LEU A 87 -19.48 28.53 8.93
N ASN A 88 -19.64 28.42 7.62
CA ASN A 88 -20.77 27.76 6.99
C ASN A 88 -20.81 26.26 7.31
N SER A 89 -19.67 25.58 7.29
CA SER A 89 -19.57 24.17 7.70
C SER A 89 -19.93 23.98 9.17
N ARG A 90 -19.46 24.86 10.06
CA ARG A 90 -19.85 24.84 11.48
C ARG A 90 -21.35 25.08 11.66
N ALA A 91 -21.95 26.00 10.92
CA ALA A 91 -23.39 26.25 10.96
C ALA A 91 -24.21 25.06 10.43
N LYS A 92 -23.72 24.34 9.41
CA LYS A 92 -24.33 23.08 8.94
C LYS A 92 -24.25 21.99 10.00
N LEU A 93 -23.06 21.78 10.59
CA LEU A 93 -22.84 20.80 11.65
C LEU A 93 -23.73 21.07 12.88
N GLY A 94 -23.77 22.32 13.35
CA GLY A 94 -24.61 22.72 14.49
C GLY A 94 -26.11 22.51 14.24
N ARG A 95 -26.59 22.72 13.01
CA ARG A 95 -27.98 22.41 12.65
C ARG A 95 -28.28 20.92 12.68
N GLN A 96 -27.32 20.08 12.27
CA GLN A 96 -27.47 18.63 12.30
C GLN A 96 -27.49 18.11 13.74
N THR A 97 -26.53 18.53 14.57
CA THR A 97 -26.44 18.07 15.96
C THR A 97 -27.60 18.53 16.83
N ASN A 98 -28.13 19.74 16.59
CA ASN A 98 -29.34 20.21 17.27
C ASN A 98 -30.60 19.40 16.89
N ARG A 99 -30.67 18.85 15.67
CA ARG A 99 -31.78 17.97 15.25
C ARG A 99 -31.66 16.57 15.88
N GLU A 100 -30.43 16.11 16.09
CA GLU A 100 -30.11 14.79 16.62
C GLU A 100 -29.97 14.78 18.17
N ASP A 101 -30.14 15.94 18.82
CA ASP A 101 -29.93 16.18 20.27
C ASP A 101 -28.59 15.64 20.80
N GLN A 102 -27.54 15.82 19.98
CA GLN A 102 -26.19 15.38 20.28
C GLN A 102 -25.29 16.55 20.66
N ARG A 103 -24.40 16.31 21.63
CA ARG A 103 -23.36 17.28 22.01
C ARG A 103 -22.12 17.05 21.15
N LEU A 104 -21.65 18.10 20.48
CA LEU A 104 -20.40 18.07 19.71
C LEU A 104 -19.19 18.03 20.64
N GLU A 105 -18.31 17.06 20.40
CA GLU A 105 -16.99 17.00 21.01
C GLU A 105 -16.01 17.95 20.31
N GLU A 106 -14.95 18.34 21.04
CA GLU A 106 -13.94 19.26 20.52
C GLU A 106 -13.21 18.71 19.28
N ARG A 107 -13.07 17.39 19.17
CA ARG A 107 -12.45 16.68 18.04
C ARG A 107 -13.32 16.69 16.78
N GLN A 108 -14.64 16.81 16.93
CA GLN A 108 -15.61 16.88 15.83
C GLN A 108 -15.73 18.29 15.25
N LEU A 109 -15.26 19.32 15.97
CA LEU A 109 -15.28 20.69 15.48
C LEU A 109 -14.20 20.90 14.41
N PRO A 110 -14.56 21.32 13.18
CA PRO A 110 -13.60 21.50 12.11
C PRO A 110 -12.56 22.58 12.44
N ARG A 111 -11.32 22.32 12.06
CA ARG A 111 -10.22 23.30 11.99
C ARG A 111 -9.90 23.61 10.53
N LEU A 112 -9.81 24.89 10.20
CA LEU A 112 -9.35 25.34 8.89
C LEU A 112 -7.82 25.37 8.84
N TRP A 113 -7.27 24.83 7.76
CA TRP A 113 -5.86 24.86 7.41
C TRP A 113 -5.68 25.52 6.04
N ILE A 114 -5.07 26.69 6.03
CA ILE A 114 -4.71 27.42 4.81
C ILE A 114 -3.26 27.08 4.47
N LEU A 115 -3.04 26.39 3.35
CA LEU A 115 -1.69 26.05 2.89
C LEU A 115 -1.29 27.05 1.80
N THR A 116 -0.23 27.82 2.03
CA THR A 116 0.19 28.86 1.09
C THR A 116 1.69 28.80 0.84
N PRO A 117 2.19 29.00 -0.40
CA PRO A 117 3.62 28.92 -0.69
C PRO A 117 4.40 29.92 0.14
N THR A 118 3.91 31.17 0.24
CA THR A 118 4.51 32.22 1.06
C THR A 118 3.46 33.05 1.77
N ALA A 119 3.85 33.62 2.91
CA ALA A 119 3.04 34.55 3.69
C ALA A 119 3.96 35.67 4.17
N SER A 120 3.55 36.92 3.95
CA SER A 120 4.30 38.09 4.42
C SER A 120 4.00 38.37 5.89
N GLU A 121 4.97 38.94 6.61
CA GLU A 121 4.78 39.35 8.01
C GLU A 121 3.61 40.33 8.14
N LEU A 122 3.49 41.30 7.21
CA LEU A 122 2.37 42.24 7.18
C LEU A 122 1.01 41.55 7.10
N LEU A 123 0.87 40.50 6.27
CA LEU A 123 -0.37 39.74 6.17
C LEU A 123 -0.66 39.00 7.48
N LEU A 124 0.33 38.30 8.03
CA LEU A 124 0.20 37.55 9.28
C LEU A 124 -0.21 38.47 10.44
N ASP A 125 0.47 39.61 10.59
CA ASP A 125 0.19 40.60 11.62
C ASP A 125 -1.20 41.23 11.47
N SER A 126 -1.63 41.54 10.24
CA SER A 126 -2.94 42.17 9.98
C SER A 126 -4.12 41.31 10.42
N PHE A 127 -3.96 39.97 10.37
CA PHE A 127 -4.96 39.02 10.86
C PHE A 127 -4.71 38.58 12.30
N GLY A 128 -3.55 38.92 12.88
CA GLY A 128 -3.17 38.54 14.24
C GLY A 128 -2.77 37.06 14.35
N PHE A 129 -2.20 36.47 13.30
CA PHE A 129 -1.61 35.14 13.34
C PHE A 129 -0.42 35.11 14.31
N ARG A 130 -0.33 34.06 15.12
CA ARG A 130 0.72 33.87 16.13
C ARG A 130 1.45 32.57 15.90
N VAL A 131 2.73 32.58 16.22
CA VAL A 131 3.54 31.36 16.33
C VAL A 131 3.07 30.60 17.59
N PRO A 132 2.81 29.28 17.51
CA PRO A 132 2.48 28.47 18.67
C PRO A 132 3.65 28.37 19.66
N GLU A 133 3.35 28.00 20.91
CA GLU A 133 4.40 27.74 21.90
C GLU A 133 5.27 26.54 21.50
N GLU A 134 6.57 26.58 21.83
CA GLU A 134 7.50 25.48 21.52
C GLU A 134 7.06 24.15 22.16
N SER A 135 6.41 24.21 23.31
CA SER A 135 5.82 23.07 24.04
C SER A 135 4.80 22.30 23.22
N GLU A 136 4.14 22.94 22.26
CA GLU A 136 3.17 22.30 21.37
C GLU A 136 3.84 21.51 20.25
N GLY A 137 5.15 21.68 20.02
CA GLY A 137 5.93 20.91 19.03
C GLY A 137 5.48 21.13 17.58
N TRP A 138 5.06 22.34 17.21
CA TRP A 138 4.78 22.69 15.81
C TRP A 138 6.05 23.14 15.09
N ALA A 139 6.17 22.81 13.81
CA ALA A 139 7.30 23.22 13.00
C ALA A 139 7.27 24.73 12.68
N LYS A 140 8.43 25.30 12.37
CA LYS A 140 8.54 26.66 11.81
C LYS A 140 7.65 26.79 10.57
N GLY A 141 6.97 27.92 10.42
CA GLY A 141 6.06 28.18 9.30
C GLY A 141 4.59 27.86 9.59
N VAL A 142 4.28 27.34 10.78
CA VAL A 142 2.90 27.11 11.25
C VAL A 142 2.47 28.29 12.11
N TYR A 143 1.30 28.85 11.80
CA TYR A 143 0.72 29.99 12.49
C TYR A 143 -0.75 29.73 12.83
N PHE A 144 -1.22 30.31 13.93
CA PHE A 144 -2.61 30.18 14.39
C PHE A 144 -3.25 31.52 14.71
N LEU A 145 -4.55 31.63 14.41
CA LEU A 145 -5.41 32.60 15.10
C LEU A 145 -5.73 32.10 16.51
N THR A 146 -6.39 32.94 17.32
CA THR A 146 -6.84 32.51 18.65
C THR A 146 -7.72 31.25 18.56
N GLN A 147 -7.66 30.40 19.59
CA GLN A 147 -8.23 29.04 19.57
C GLN A 147 -9.72 29.00 19.18
N VAL A 148 -10.48 30.06 19.47
CA VAL A 148 -11.91 30.19 19.13
C VAL A 148 -12.15 30.15 17.61
N TRP A 149 -11.24 30.73 16.83
CA TRP A 149 -11.34 30.76 15.37
C TRP A 149 -11.10 29.40 14.73
N ARG A 150 -10.25 28.56 15.34
CA ARG A 150 -9.81 27.27 14.77
C ARG A 150 -9.27 27.41 13.34
N VAL A 151 -8.41 28.41 13.14
CA VAL A 151 -7.74 28.67 11.86
C VAL A 151 -6.23 28.53 12.05
N GLY A 152 -5.63 27.64 11.28
CA GLY A 152 -4.19 27.53 11.09
C GLY A 152 -3.78 27.93 9.68
N LEU A 153 -2.61 28.53 9.56
CA LEU A 153 -1.97 28.88 8.29
C LEU A 153 -0.58 28.25 8.24
N ILE A 154 -0.25 27.62 7.11
CA ILE A 154 1.05 27.01 6.86
C ILE A 154 1.72 27.76 5.71
N ALA A 155 2.81 28.47 6.04
CA ALA A 155 3.69 29.12 5.08
C ALA A 155 4.74 28.12 4.60
N ILE A 156 4.48 27.45 3.47
CA ILE A 156 5.22 26.28 3.02
C ILE A 156 6.73 26.55 2.86
N HIS A 157 7.13 27.71 2.33
CA HIS A 157 8.54 28.08 2.17
C HIS A 157 9.34 28.20 3.48
N GLN A 158 8.66 28.28 4.64
CA GLN A 158 9.31 28.38 5.95
C GLN A 158 9.44 27.03 6.64
N LEU A 159 8.80 25.98 6.11
CA LEU A 159 8.86 24.65 6.66
C LEU A 159 10.31 24.13 6.60
N PRO A 160 10.85 23.57 7.69
CA PRO A 160 12.19 23.00 7.71
C PRO A 160 12.30 21.84 6.72
N ARG A 161 13.48 21.64 6.14
CA ARG A 161 13.73 20.51 5.23
C ARG A 161 13.96 19.23 6.04
N SER A 162 12.88 18.51 6.30
CA SER A 162 12.89 17.23 7.00
C SER A 162 11.75 16.31 6.53
N PRO A 163 11.82 15.00 6.82
CA PRO A 163 10.75 14.05 6.47
C PRO A 163 9.38 14.46 7.03
N GLU A 164 9.34 15.07 8.21
CA GLU A 164 8.11 15.45 8.91
C GLU A 164 7.32 16.54 8.19
N THR A 165 7.94 17.33 7.31
CA THR A 165 7.27 18.41 6.56
C THR A 165 7.22 18.16 5.06
N MET A 166 7.85 17.08 4.59
CA MET A 166 8.05 16.78 3.17
C MET A 166 6.71 16.76 2.40
N TRP A 167 5.71 16.08 2.96
CA TRP A 167 4.37 15.96 2.35
C TRP A 167 3.72 17.33 2.10
N LEU A 168 3.88 18.29 3.02
CA LEU A 168 3.35 19.65 2.82
C LEU A 168 4.22 20.50 1.89
N ARG A 169 5.55 20.30 1.89
CA ARG A 169 6.46 20.96 0.94
C ARG A 169 6.24 20.52 -0.50
N MET A 170 5.70 19.32 -0.72
CA MET A 170 5.27 18.83 -2.04
C MET A 170 4.20 19.71 -2.69
N LEU A 171 3.36 20.36 -1.88
CA LEU A 171 2.34 21.32 -2.31
C LEU A 171 2.90 22.74 -2.52
N GLY A 172 4.21 22.93 -2.34
CA GLY A 172 4.91 24.19 -2.48
C GLY A 172 5.19 24.58 -3.94
N ARG A 173 6.22 25.41 -4.12
CA ARG A 173 6.65 25.95 -5.41
C ARG A 173 8.16 25.98 -5.57
N GLY A 174 8.60 25.96 -6.83
CA GLY A 174 10.01 26.01 -7.23
C GLY A 174 10.89 25.08 -6.40
N ARG A 175 12.02 25.62 -5.92
CA ARG A 175 13.01 24.86 -5.13
C ARG A 175 12.45 24.12 -3.91
N VAL A 176 11.37 24.60 -3.28
CA VAL A 176 10.78 23.91 -2.11
C VAL A 176 10.12 22.61 -2.54
N GLN A 177 9.39 22.65 -3.65
CA GLN A 177 8.72 21.49 -4.24
C GLN A 177 9.75 20.51 -4.82
N GLU A 178 10.74 21.00 -5.57
CA GLU A 178 11.83 20.18 -6.11
C GLU A 178 12.59 19.40 -5.02
N GLN A 179 12.91 20.05 -3.90
CA GLN A 179 13.58 19.40 -2.79
C GLN A 179 12.70 18.32 -2.14
N ALA A 180 11.40 18.56 -2.00
CA ALA A 180 10.47 17.57 -1.49
C ALA A 180 10.33 16.37 -2.44
N ILE A 181 10.32 16.60 -3.75
CA ILE A 181 10.31 15.56 -4.78
C ILE A 181 11.60 14.72 -4.72
N ALA A 182 12.76 15.36 -4.54
CA ALA A 182 14.03 14.66 -4.37
C ALA A 182 14.06 13.81 -3.09
N GLU A 183 13.49 14.31 -1.99
CA GLU A 183 13.34 13.56 -0.73
C GLU A 183 12.39 12.36 -0.88
N LEU A 184 11.27 12.55 -1.57
CA LEU A 184 10.33 11.46 -1.88
C LEU A 184 11.01 10.32 -2.64
N SER A 185 11.87 10.67 -3.60
CA SER A 185 12.61 9.71 -4.43
C SER A 185 13.66 8.92 -3.64
N ALA A 186 14.12 9.46 -2.52
CA ALA A 186 15.06 8.81 -1.61
C ALA A 186 14.36 7.85 -0.62
N LEU A 187 13.03 7.85 -0.54
CA LEU A 187 12.29 6.88 0.28
C LEU A 187 12.48 5.44 -0.25
N PRO A 188 12.36 4.41 0.61
CA PRO A 188 12.39 3.02 0.19
C PRO A 188 11.41 2.72 -0.95
N VAL A 189 11.79 1.83 -1.88
CA VAL A 189 10.99 1.49 -3.07
C VAL A 189 9.69 0.77 -2.70
N ASP A 190 9.70 0.05 -1.58
CA ASP A 190 8.57 -0.66 -1.00
C ASP A 190 7.65 0.24 -0.15
N ASN A 191 7.95 1.53 -0.03
CA ASN A 191 7.10 2.46 0.70
C ASN A 191 5.84 2.80 -0.14
N PRO A 192 4.62 2.43 0.29
CA PRO A 192 3.40 2.68 -0.49
C PRO A 192 3.11 4.17 -0.69
N LEU A 193 3.48 5.03 0.27
CA LEU A 193 3.31 6.48 0.14
C LEU A 193 4.19 7.06 -0.97
N ARG A 194 5.37 6.47 -1.18
CA ARG A 194 6.27 6.87 -2.27
C ARG A 194 5.61 6.61 -3.62
N THR A 195 5.08 5.40 -3.81
CA THR A 195 4.45 4.99 -5.07
C THR A 195 3.26 5.89 -5.42
N ASN A 196 2.30 6.04 -4.49
CA ASN A 196 1.09 6.85 -4.73
C ASN A 196 1.45 8.31 -5.04
N ALA A 197 2.38 8.90 -4.29
CA ALA A 197 2.81 10.28 -4.53
C ALA A 197 3.52 10.47 -5.87
N LEU A 198 4.35 9.50 -6.30
CA LEU A 198 5.03 9.55 -7.60
C LEU A 198 4.05 9.44 -8.77
N GLU A 199 3.01 8.60 -8.65
CA GLU A 199 1.96 8.49 -9.67
C GLU A 199 1.20 9.81 -9.86
N LEU A 200 0.81 10.47 -8.77
CA LEU A 200 0.15 11.78 -8.83
C LEU A 200 1.05 12.87 -9.39
N LEU A 201 2.34 12.87 -9.05
CA LEU A 201 3.32 13.79 -9.65
C LEU A 201 3.48 13.56 -11.15
N TYR A 202 3.40 12.32 -11.61
CA TYR A 202 3.41 11.99 -13.04
C TYR A 202 2.15 12.50 -13.76
N ILE A 203 0.97 12.31 -13.16
CA ILE A 203 -0.29 12.87 -13.69
C ILE A 203 -0.19 14.40 -13.78
N LEU A 204 0.33 15.06 -12.74
CA LEU A 204 0.58 16.49 -12.77
C LEU A 204 1.52 16.87 -13.92
N GLN A 205 2.67 16.18 -14.06
CA GLN A 205 3.63 16.43 -15.13
C GLN A 205 2.98 16.32 -16.51
N ALA A 206 2.24 15.24 -16.78
CA ALA A 206 1.57 15.01 -18.06
C ALA A 206 0.53 16.10 -18.35
N ASN A 207 -0.24 16.50 -17.34
CA ASN A 207 -1.19 17.60 -17.45
C ASN A 207 -0.51 18.94 -17.72
N LEU A 208 0.64 19.23 -17.08
CA LEU A 208 1.41 20.44 -17.34
C LEU A 208 1.95 20.44 -18.78
N GLN A 209 2.55 19.33 -19.24
CA GLN A 209 3.04 19.19 -20.61
C GLN A 209 1.94 19.38 -21.66
N ALA A 210 0.75 18.82 -21.43
CA ALA A 210 -0.38 18.95 -22.35
C ALA A 210 -0.95 20.38 -22.43
N ASN A 211 -0.80 21.18 -21.36
CA ASN A 211 -1.36 22.52 -21.26
C ASN A 211 -0.33 23.66 -21.46
N THR A 212 0.96 23.34 -21.66
CA THR A 212 2.02 24.34 -21.84
C THR A 212 2.16 24.71 -23.34
N PRO A 213 1.90 25.96 -23.76
CA PRO A 213 2.22 26.40 -25.11
C PRO A 213 3.74 26.35 -25.35
N PRO A 214 4.23 26.17 -26.60
CA PRO A 214 5.65 26.24 -26.89
C PRO A 214 6.16 27.68 -26.72
N ILE A 215 6.56 28.05 -25.51
CA ILE A 215 7.16 29.34 -25.16
C ILE A 215 8.70 29.14 -25.10
N PRO A 216 9.52 30.11 -25.55
CA PRO A 216 10.97 29.99 -25.47
C PRO A 216 11.44 29.92 -24.01
N ALA A 217 12.42 29.04 -23.79
CA ALA A 217 12.96 28.67 -22.49
C ALA A 217 13.40 29.88 -21.64
N GLY A 218 12.98 29.91 -20.37
CA GLY A 218 13.65 30.75 -19.37
C GLY A 218 12.92 31.07 -18.07
N ASP A 219 11.58 31.04 -18.01
CA ASP A 219 10.83 31.63 -16.87
C ASP A 219 9.56 30.85 -16.46
N ASP A 220 9.42 29.58 -16.85
CA ASP A 220 8.23 28.78 -16.50
C ASP A 220 8.55 27.76 -15.41
N GLU A 221 8.13 28.05 -14.17
CA GLU A 221 8.23 27.13 -13.02
C GLU A 221 7.58 25.77 -13.31
N ASP A 222 6.55 25.72 -14.16
CA ASP A 222 5.91 24.46 -14.53
C ASP A 222 6.81 23.65 -15.48
N GLN A 223 7.61 24.31 -16.33
CA GLN A 223 8.62 23.65 -17.17
C GLN A 223 9.78 23.10 -16.33
N GLU A 224 10.26 23.86 -15.33
CA GLU A 224 11.28 23.38 -14.38
C GLU A 224 10.78 22.16 -13.60
N LEU A 225 9.55 22.22 -13.09
CA LEU A 225 8.91 21.10 -12.39
C LEU A 225 8.78 19.87 -13.30
N VAL A 226 8.37 20.06 -14.54
CA VAL A 226 8.27 18.97 -15.52
C VAL A 226 9.64 18.31 -15.76
N MET A 227 10.70 19.11 -15.91
CA MET A 227 12.07 18.62 -16.08
C MET A 227 12.60 17.91 -14.83
N ALA A 228 12.22 18.37 -13.63
CA ALA A 228 12.62 17.76 -12.37
C ALA A 228 11.95 16.38 -12.15
N ILE A 229 10.69 16.21 -12.54
CA ILE A 229 9.93 14.95 -12.34
C ILE A 229 10.36 13.85 -13.33
N ALA A 230 10.67 14.19 -14.59
CA ALA A 230 10.96 13.22 -15.65
C ALA A 230 12.03 12.16 -15.30
N PRO A 231 13.25 12.52 -14.84
CA PRO A 231 14.29 11.53 -14.57
C PRO A 231 13.92 10.60 -13.41
N LEU A 232 13.18 11.09 -12.42
CA LEU A 232 12.78 10.33 -11.24
C LEU A 232 11.74 9.25 -11.60
N PHE A 233 10.80 9.60 -12.49
CA PHE A 233 9.83 8.64 -13.01
C PHE A 233 10.50 7.55 -13.84
N GLN A 234 11.47 7.92 -14.70
CA GLN A 234 12.22 6.93 -15.49
C GLN A 234 12.96 5.94 -14.58
N GLN A 235 13.64 6.45 -13.53
CA GLN A 235 14.31 5.60 -12.55
C GLN A 235 13.32 4.66 -11.83
N HIS A 236 12.13 5.14 -11.48
CA HIS A 236 11.08 4.32 -10.85
C HIS A 236 10.60 3.20 -11.78
N LEU A 237 10.36 3.50 -13.06
CA LEU A 237 9.97 2.51 -14.06
C LEU A 237 11.05 1.46 -14.28
N GLU A 238 12.32 1.87 -14.39
CA GLU A 238 13.44 0.94 -14.55
C GLU A 238 13.58 0.00 -13.33
N ALA A 239 13.42 0.52 -12.11
CA ALA A 239 13.42 -0.29 -10.90
C ALA A 239 12.26 -1.29 -10.87
N ALA A 240 11.05 -0.86 -11.21
CA ALA A 240 9.88 -1.72 -11.29
C ALA A 240 10.03 -2.82 -12.36
N GLN A 241 10.58 -2.48 -13.53
CA GLN A 241 10.88 -3.44 -14.59
C GLN A 241 11.92 -4.47 -14.15
N GLN A 242 13.00 -4.05 -13.48
CA GLN A 242 14.01 -4.96 -12.95
C GLN A 242 13.44 -5.90 -11.90
N GLN A 243 12.61 -5.41 -10.99
CA GLN A 243 11.93 -6.24 -10.00
C GLN A 243 10.98 -7.25 -10.68
N GLY A 244 10.18 -6.81 -11.64
CA GLY A 244 9.30 -7.69 -12.42
C GLY A 244 10.08 -8.77 -13.18
N LEU A 245 11.22 -8.42 -13.78
CA LEU A 245 12.09 -9.37 -14.46
C LEU A 245 12.72 -10.38 -13.49
N GLN A 246 13.17 -9.94 -12.31
CA GLN A 246 13.72 -10.84 -11.29
C GLN A 246 12.67 -11.80 -10.75
N GLN A 247 11.47 -11.32 -10.44
CA GLN A 247 10.35 -12.15 -10.00
C GLN A 247 9.96 -13.16 -11.08
N GLY A 248 9.85 -12.71 -12.34
CA GLY A 248 9.56 -13.59 -13.48
C GLY A 248 10.65 -14.64 -13.70
N LEU A 249 11.93 -14.27 -13.57
CA LEU A 249 13.05 -15.21 -13.69
C LEU A 249 13.03 -16.25 -12.56
N GLN A 250 12.80 -15.82 -11.31
CA GLN A 250 12.71 -16.73 -10.17
C GLN A 250 11.54 -17.69 -10.32
N GLN A 251 10.36 -17.20 -10.69
CA GLN A 251 9.19 -18.04 -10.94
C GLN A 251 9.44 -19.02 -12.10
N GLY A 252 10.05 -18.57 -13.20
CA GLY A 252 10.40 -19.43 -14.34
C GLY A 252 11.44 -20.49 -14.00
N LEU A 253 12.47 -20.15 -13.21
CA LEU A 253 13.45 -21.11 -12.72
C LEU A 253 12.83 -22.14 -11.76
N GLN A 254 11.93 -21.69 -10.87
CA GLN A 254 11.20 -22.55 -9.96
C GLN A 254 10.31 -23.52 -10.75
N GLN A 255 9.45 -23.01 -11.64
CA GLN A 255 8.56 -23.84 -12.47
C GLN A 255 9.36 -24.82 -13.35
N GLY A 256 10.42 -24.36 -14.03
CA GLY A 256 11.26 -25.24 -14.84
C GLY A 256 11.98 -26.32 -14.02
N ARG A 257 12.35 -26.01 -12.77
CA ARG A 257 12.91 -27.00 -11.83
C ARG A 257 11.86 -28.04 -11.45
N GLU A 258 10.65 -27.61 -11.08
CA GLU A 258 9.56 -28.48 -10.67
C GLU A 258 9.13 -29.40 -11.83
N GLU A 259 8.92 -28.85 -13.02
CA GLU A 259 8.63 -29.62 -14.24
C GLU A 259 9.76 -30.61 -14.57
N GLY A 260 11.03 -30.18 -14.41
CA GLY A 260 12.20 -31.04 -14.58
C GLY A 260 12.22 -32.21 -13.60
N GLN A 261 12.03 -31.94 -12.30
CA GLN A 261 11.97 -32.96 -11.24
C GLN A 261 10.82 -33.93 -11.48
N ARG A 262 9.66 -33.42 -11.91
CA ARG A 262 8.50 -34.23 -12.28
C ARG A 262 8.83 -35.19 -13.42
N MET A 263 9.37 -34.70 -14.54
CA MET A 263 9.72 -35.55 -15.69
C MET A 263 10.75 -36.62 -15.32
N ILE A 264 11.76 -36.26 -14.52
CA ILE A 264 12.78 -37.20 -14.05
C ILE A 264 12.13 -38.31 -13.20
N LEU A 265 11.24 -37.95 -12.27
CA LEU A 265 10.60 -38.92 -11.38
C LEU A 265 9.62 -39.81 -12.13
N GLU A 266 8.77 -39.25 -13.02
CA GLU A 266 7.87 -40.03 -13.87
C GLU A 266 8.63 -41.04 -14.71
N SER A 267 9.71 -40.59 -15.40
CA SER A 267 10.53 -41.47 -16.23
C SER A 267 11.24 -42.55 -15.40
N PHE A 268 11.80 -42.18 -14.24
CA PHE A 268 12.46 -43.12 -13.34
C PHE A 268 11.52 -44.23 -12.88
N LEU A 269 10.30 -43.87 -12.47
CA LEU A 269 9.31 -44.83 -12.02
C LEU A 269 8.79 -45.69 -13.18
N GLN A 270 8.52 -45.10 -14.35
CA GLN A 270 8.04 -45.83 -15.52
C GLN A 270 9.03 -46.90 -16.00
N VAL A 271 10.32 -46.55 -16.08
CA VAL A 271 11.37 -47.49 -16.52
C VAL A 271 11.49 -48.69 -15.57
N ARG A 272 11.24 -48.48 -14.28
CA ARG A 272 11.47 -49.48 -13.24
C ARG A 272 10.23 -50.32 -12.90
N TYR A 273 9.05 -49.73 -12.97
CA TYR A 273 7.80 -50.31 -12.47
C TYR A 273 6.70 -50.46 -13.55
N GLY A 274 6.86 -49.85 -14.72
CA GLY A 274 5.87 -49.91 -15.81
C GLY A 274 4.89 -48.74 -15.80
N GLU A 275 3.66 -48.95 -16.27
CA GLU A 275 2.66 -47.87 -16.33
C GLU A 275 2.32 -47.35 -14.93
N LEU A 276 2.36 -46.03 -14.76
CA LEU A 276 2.03 -45.38 -13.49
C LEU A 276 0.53 -45.25 -13.34
N ASP A 277 0.02 -45.76 -12.22
CA ASP A 277 -1.39 -45.60 -11.89
C ASP A 277 -1.71 -44.14 -11.47
N PRO A 278 -2.98 -43.70 -11.59
CA PRO A 278 -3.37 -42.32 -11.31
C PRO A 278 -3.02 -41.83 -9.90
N ARG A 279 -2.94 -42.72 -8.90
CA ARG A 279 -2.58 -42.35 -7.52
C ARG A 279 -1.10 -41.99 -7.42
N THR A 280 -0.24 -42.78 -8.06
CA THR A 280 1.20 -42.49 -8.15
C THR A 280 1.43 -41.15 -8.85
N VAL A 281 0.72 -40.89 -9.95
CA VAL A 281 0.80 -39.59 -10.67
C VAL A 281 0.39 -38.41 -9.77
N ALA A 282 -0.67 -38.56 -8.98
CA ALA A 282 -1.11 -37.52 -8.05
C ALA A 282 -0.03 -37.17 -6.99
N LEU A 283 0.71 -38.17 -6.51
CA LEU A 283 1.77 -37.98 -5.50
C LEU A 283 3.04 -37.34 -6.07
N ILE A 284 3.30 -37.44 -7.38
CA ILE A 284 4.49 -36.85 -8.03
C ILE A 284 4.45 -35.33 -7.98
N LEU A 285 3.28 -34.71 -8.13
CA LEU A 285 3.12 -33.26 -8.21
C LEU A 285 3.66 -32.51 -6.97
N PRO A 286 3.27 -32.86 -5.72
CA PRO A 286 3.86 -32.24 -4.53
C PRO A 286 5.35 -32.59 -4.34
N ILE A 287 5.81 -33.75 -4.84
CA ILE A 287 7.22 -34.17 -4.75
C ILE A 287 8.11 -33.38 -5.70
N SER A 288 7.59 -32.97 -6.87
CA SER A 288 8.35 -32.10 -7.77
C SER A 288 8.66 -30.73 -7.18
N ALA A 289 7.94 -30.30 -6.14
CA ALA A 289 8.22 -29.06 -5.42
C ALA A 289 9.34 -29.19 -4.37
N LEU A 290 9.90 -30.39 -4.15
CA LEU A 290 10.97 -30.61 -3.17
C LEU A 290 12.26 -29.86 -3.54
N PRO A 291 13.03 -29.39 -2.55
CA PRO A 291 14.41 -28.97 -2.75
C PRO A 291 15.23 -30.06 -3.45
N VAL A 292 16.17 -29.65 -4.32
CA VAL A 292 16.94 -30.58 -5.17
C VAL A 292 17.65 -31.69 -4.36
N ALA A 293 18.16 -31.36 -3.18
CA ALA A 293 18.83 -32.33 -2.31
C ALA A 293 17.87 -33.41 -1.79
N GLU A 294 16.69 -33.01 -1.32
CA GLU A 294 15.64 -33.93 -0.83
C GLU A 294 15.09 -34.80 -1.96
N PHE A 295 14.86 -34.19 -3.13
CA PHE A 295 14.45 -34.93 -4.32
C PHE A 295 15.50 -35.97 -4.74
N THR A 296 16.78 -35.62 -4.69
CA THR A 296 17.87 -36.55 -5.01
C THR A 296 17.93 -37.70 -4.00
N LEU A 297 17.75 -37.41 -2.71
CA LEU A 297 17.68 -38.44 -1.66
C LEU A 297 16.52 -39.41 -1.91
N LEU A 298 15.34 -38.89 -2.27
CA LEU A 298 14.17 -39.71 -2.61
C LEU A 298 14.46 -40.63 -3.80
N LEU A 299 15.11 -40.13 -4.87
CA LEU A 299 15.50 -40.97 -6.01
C LEU A 299 16.44 -42.10 -5.58
N VAL A 300 17.38 -41.84 -4.67
CA VAL A 300 18.26 -42.87 -4.10
C VAL A 300 17.44 -43.89 -3.30
N GLN A 301 16.51 -43.47 -2.45
CA GLN A 301 15.64 -44.37 -1.68
C GLN A 301 14.78 -45.24 -2.59
N LEU A 302 14.11 -44.64 -3.57
CA LEU A 302 13.35 -45.37 -4.60
C LEU A 302 14.23 -46.37 -5.34
N SER A 303 15.52 -46.05 -5.53
CA SER A 303 16.45 -46.95 -6.21
C SER A 303 16.79 -48.23 -5.42
N THR A 304 16.51 -48.25 -4.11
CA THR A 304 16.76 -49.41 -3.24
C THR A 304 15.56 -50.36 -3.11
N LEU A 305 14.36 -49.91 -3.49
CA LEU A 305 13.17 -50.75 -3.50
C LEU A 305 13.30 -51.86 -4.55
N PRO A 306 12.75 -53.07 -4.36
CA PRO A 306 12.80 -54.07 -5.40
C PRO A 306 12.04 -53.61 -6.67
N ALA A 307 12.27 -54.29 -7.79
CA ALA A 307 11.70 -53.92 -9.09
C ALA A 307 10.72 -55.00 -9.57
N GLY A 308 9.50 -54.60 -9.94
CA GLY A 308 8.47 -55.50 -10.47
C GLY A 308 7.06 -54.89 -10.44
N GLU A 309 6.20 -55.33 -11.36
CA GLU A 309 4.82 -54.80 -11.54
C GLU A 309 3.92 -54.92 -10.30
N ASN A 310 4.25 -55.79 -9.34
CA ASN A 310 3.45 -55.99 -8.13
C ASN A 310 3.93 -55.16 -6.92
N GLU A 311 4.92 -54.28 -7.08
CA GLU A 311 5.53 -53.53 -5.97
C GLU A 311 5.17 -52.04 -5.92
N HIS A 312 4.18 -51.63 -6.72
CA HIS A 312 3.64 -50.26 -6.77
C HIS A 312 3.21 -49.71 -5.39
N GLN A 313 2.75 -50.59 -4.49
CA GLN A 313 2.32 -50.21 -3.14
C GLN A 313 3.47 -49.61 -2.31
N ASN A 314 4.69 -50.16 -2.41
CA ASN A 314 5.84 -49.67 -1.64
C ASN A 314 6.30 -48.30 -2.15
N VAL A 315 6.22 -48.09 -3.47
CA VAL A 315 6.47 -46.78 -4.10
C VAL A 315 5.47 -45.76 -3.58
N GLN A 316 4.16 -46.07 -3.66
CA GLN A 316 3.10 -45.17 -3.18
C GLN A 316 3.26 -44.81 -1.69
N ILE A 317 3.63 -45.77 -0.84
CA ILE A 317 3.90 -45.53 0.59
C ILE A 317 5.05 -44.54 0.77
N LEU A 318 6.18 -44.75 0.08
CA LEU A 318 7.35 -43.87 0.20
C LEU A 318 7.06 -42.45 -0.32
N LEU A 319 6.36 -42.33 -1.46
CA LEU A 319 5.97 -41.03 -2.02
C LEU A 319 5.01 -40.30 -1.06
N ALA A 320 3.98 -40.99 -0.54
CA ALA A 320 3.04 -40.41 0.41
C ALA A 320 3.72 -39.99 1.73
N GLN A 321 4.64 -40.81 2.25
CA GLN A 321 5.46 -40.46 3.43
C GLN A 321 6.25 -39.18 3.18
N THR A 322 6.93 -39.09 2.04
CA THR A 322 7.76 -37.93 1.70
C THR A 322 6.93 -36.64 1.60
N VAL A 323 5.74 -36.72 0.99
CA VAL A 323 4.81 -35.58 0.89
C VAL A 323 4.34 -35.11 2.27
N MET A 324 3.99 -36.05 3.14
CA MET A 324 3.54 -35.79 4.49
C MET A 324 4.64 -35.21 5.37
N GLU A 325 5.84 -35.81 5.32
CA GLU A 325 7.02 -35.31 6.01
C GLU A 325 7.34 -33.88 5.57
N LYS A 326 7.47 -33.61 4.27
CA LYS A 326 7.74 -32.24 3.81
C LYS A 326 6.72 -31.23 4.32
N THR A 327 5.44 -31.58 4.35
CA THR A 327 4.38 -30.63 4.70
C THR A 327 4.33 -30.33 6.20
N PHE A 328 4.51 -31.34 7.06
CA PHE A 328 4.34 -31.20 8.51
C PHE A 328 5.66 -31.05 9.31
N ILE A 329 6.80 -31.38 8.70
CA ILE A 329 8.12 -31.09 9.28
C ILE A 329 8.45 -29.60 9.15
N GLN A 330 8.13 -28.98 8.01
CA GLN A 330 8.37 -27.55 7.77
C GLN A 330 7.50 -26.63 8.65
N SER A 331 6.35 -27.11 9.15
CA SER A 331 5.44 -26.36 10.02
C SER A 331 5.80 -26.40 11.51
N GLY A 332 6.84 -27.14 11.91
CA GLY A 332 7.27 -27.26 13.31
C GLY A 332 6.34 -28.09 14.20
N GLN A 333 5.43 -28.88 13.61
CA GLN A 333 4.40 -29.67 14.31
C GLN A 333 4.81 -31.12 14.59
N LEU A 334 6.11 -31.41 14.65
CA LEU A 334 6.62 -32.75 14.88
C LEU A 334 6.74 -33.08 16.37
N GLU A 335 5.81 -33.86 16.91
CA GLU A 335 6.21 -34.89 17.87
C GLU A 335 5.99 -36.31 17.33
N GLU A 336 5.07 -36.57 16.39
CA GLU A 336 4.97 -37.83 15.63
C GLU A 336 3.94 -37.68 14.50
N ILE A 337 4.27 -37.99 13.24
CA ILE A 337 3.24 -38.16 12.20
C ILE A 337 2.39 -39.37 12.62
N PRO A 338 1.06 -39.23 12.83
CA PRO A 338 0.24 -40.35 13.28
C PRO A 338 0.41 -41.55 12.34
N VAL A 339 0.78 -42.70 12.91
CA VAL A 339 1.16 -43.94 12.21
C VAL A 339 0.10 -44.44 11.20
N ASN A 340 -1.14 -43.96 11.29
CA ASN A 340 -2.27 -44.38 10.46
C ASN A 340 -2.59 -43.46 9.27
N LEU A 341 -1.90 -42.32 9.09
CA LEU A 341 -2.26 -41.36 8.03
C LEU A 341 -1.94 -41.84 6.62
N ILE A 342 -0.83 -42.56 6.43
CA ILE A 342 -0.40 -43.00 5.09
C ILE A 342 -1.36 -44.03 4.48
N PRO A 343 -1.80 -45.09 5.20
CA PRO A 343 -2.83 -45.99 4.71
C PRO A 343 -4.14 -45.28 4.36
N ASP A 344 -4.59 -44.34 5.21
CA ASP A 344 -5.83 -43.59 5.01
C ASP A 344 -5.77 -42.67 3.78
N LEU A 345 -4.62 -42.00 3.59
CA LEU A 345 -4.35 -41.18 2.40
C LEU A 345 -4.36 -42.04 1.12
N LEU A 346 -3.73 -43.22 1.17
CA LEU A 346 -3.68 -44.15 0.05
C LEU A 346 -4.98 -44.92 -0.14
N ALA A 347 -5.94 -44.87 0.78
CA ALA A 347 -7.27 -45.46 0.60
C ALA A 347 -8.20 -44.56 -0.22
N LEU A 348 -7.88 -43.27 -0.38
CA LEU A 348 -8.66 -42.33 -1.18
C LEU A 348 -8.70 -42.69 -2.67
N SER A 349 -9.77 -42.24 -3.34
CA SER A 349 -9.83 -42.22 -4.80
C SER A 349 -8.78 -41.25 -5.36
N PRO A 350 -8.27 -41.45 -6.59
CA PRO A 350 -7.27 -40.55 -7.19
C PRO A 350 -7.71 -39.08 -7.25
N ASP A 351 -8.99 -38.82 -7.49
CA ASP A 351 -9.55 -37.47 -7.54
C ASP A 351 -9.57 -36.81 -6.16
N ASN A 352 -10.03 -37.55 -5.13
CA ASN A 352 -10.05 -37.04 -3.76
C ASN A 352 -8.63 -36.85 -3.22
N LEU A 353 -7.69 -37.74 -3.58
CA LEU A 353 -6.28 -37.58 -3.24
C LEU A 353 -5.70 -36.33 -3.88
N SER A 354 -5.91 -36.12 -5.18
CA SER A 354 -5.39 -34.95 -5.90
C SER A 354 -5.93 -33.64 -5.31
N SER A 355 -7.22 -33.60 -4.98
CA SER A 355 -7.87 -32.46 -4.32
C SER A 355 -7.27 -32.19 -2.94
N LEU A 356 -7.11 -33.25 -2.12
CA LEU A 356 -6.54 -33.12 -0.79
C LEU A 356 -5.07 -32.66 -0.84
N LEU A 357 -4.28 -33.17 -1.78
CA LEU A 357 -2.86 -32.81 -1.95
C LEU A 357 -2.67 -31.36 -2.39
N ALA A 358 -3.61 -30.79 -3.16
CA ALA A 358 -3.57 -29.38 -3.55
C ALA A 358 -3.78 -28.44 -2.34
N ASP A 359 -4.66 -28.83 -1.42
CA ASP A 359 -4.97 -28.06 -0.21
C ASP A 359 -3.96 -28.31 0.93
N LEU A 360 -3.23 -29.43 0.88
CA LEU A 360 -2.36 -29.91 1.95
C LEU A 360 -1.40 -28.87 2.55
N PRO A 361 -0.74 -27.98 1.76
CA PRO A 361 0.17 -26.98 2.32
C PRO A 361 -0.48 -25.95 3.26
N GLN A 362 -1.81 -25.81 3.22
CA GLN A 362 -2.58 -24.86 4.02
C GLN A 362 -3.32 -25.52 5.19
N LEU A 363 -3.27 -26.85 5.30
CA LEU A 363 -4.02 -27.60 6.31
C LEU A 363 -3.17 -27.86 7.55
N SER A 364 -3.78 -27.70 8.72
CA SER A 364 -3.25 -28.27 9.96
C SER A 364 -3.44 -29.79 10.01
N ILE A 365 -2.68 -30.47 10.89
CA ILE A 365 -2.82 -31.92 11.11
C ILE A 365 -4.25 -32.28 11.53
N GLU A 366 -4.89 -31.47 12.38
CA GLU A 366 -6.26 -31.70 12.85
C GLU A 366 -7.29 -31.61 11.72
N GLU A 367 -7.16 -30.61 10.84
CA GLU A 367 -8.04 -30.44 9.68
C GLU A 367 -7.83 -31.55 8.65
N LEU A 368 -6.59 -31.97 8.44
CA LEU A 368 -6.28 -33.12 7.57
C LEU A 368 -6.96 -34.39 8.10
N MET A 369 -6.82 -34.69 9.39
CA MET A 369 -7.47 -35.85 10.02
C MET A 369 -9.00 -35.79 9.89
N ALA A 370 -9.61 -34.63 10.08
CA ALA A 370 -11.04 -34.45 9.92
C ALA A 370 -11.51 -34.71 8.47
N ARG A 371 -10.76 -34.22 7.48
CA ARG A 371 -11.06 -34.46 6.05
C ARG A 371 -10.88 -35.92 5.68
N LEU A 372 -9.83 -36.60 6.16
CA LEU A 372 -9.63 -38.02 5.93
C LEU A 372 -10.75 -38.87 6.53
N ALA A 373 -11.18 -38.56 7.76
CA ALA A 373 -12.30 -39.24 8.41
C ALA A 373 -13.62 -39.09 7.64
N GLN A 374 -13.91 -37.91 7.09
CA GLN A 374 -15.11 -37.68 6.27
C GLN A 374 -15.06 -38.35 4.89
N SER A 375 -13.86 -38.56 4.35
CA SER A 375 -13.66 -39.13 3.02
C SER A 375 -13.66 -40.66 3.01
N LEU A 376 -13.50 -41.28 4.19
CA LEU A 376 -13.45 -42.73 4.40
C LEU A 376 -14.75 -43.33 4.97
N THR A 377 -15.71 -42.49 5.36
CA THR A 377 -17.11 -42.84 5.69
C THR A 377 -18.00 -42.72 4.47
#